data_AF-X1IWS5-F1
#
_entry.id   AF-X1IWS5-F1
#
_cell.length_a   1.000
_cell.length_b   1.000
_cell.length_c   1.000
_cell.angle_alpha   90.00
_cell.angle_beta   90.00
_cell.angle_gamma   90.00
#
_symmetry.space_group_name_H-M   'P 1'
#
loop_
_entity.id
_entity.type
_entity.pdbx_description
1 polymer ?
#
loop_
_entity_poly.entity_id
_entity_poly.type
_entity_poly.pdbx_seq_one_letter_code
_entity_poly.pdbx_strand_id
1 'polypeptide(L)'
;VVWLATAMFGSTLTLASFVKLIYATFLTVPEKPHSVKEVSASMWIPMVIMAGLCIIFGVGAWGIPLKFFVLPVVPGVSFSGYWQPGLATLLMIIAFIAGGIIFIAGQLKKAAVCTPFVGGEEFEPEMGVSPEGFYHTIKNIKILKAIYHQAEKKRFDVYYIAKNIVVKVSDALSGTRTGILSTYLLWILAGLAILLLLIDYVGC
;
A
#
# COMPACT_ATOMS: atom_id res chain seq x y z
N VAL A 1 -22.45 7.08 -0.19
CA VAL A 1 -22.24 6.20 -1.36
C VAL A 1 -20.84 6.32 -1.95
N VAL A 2 -20.38 7.52 -2.34
CA VAL A 2 -19.03 7.71 -2.93
C VAL A 2 -17.91 7.15 -2.05
N TRP A 3 -17.91 7.45 -0.74
CA TRP A 3 -16.90 6.94 0.20
C TRP A 3 -16.88 5.40 0.29
N LEU A 4 -18.05 4.76 0.28
CA LEU A 4 -18.16 3.31 0.30
C LEU A 4 -17.65 2.70 -1.00
N ALA A 5 -17.98 3.30 -2.14
CA ALA A 5 -17.49 2.86 -3.44
C ALA A 5 -15.96 2.96 -3.51
N THR A 6 -15.37 4.08 -3.06
CA THR A 6 -13.91 4.24 -3.00
C THR A 6 -13.26 3.26 -2.04
N ALA A 7 -13.87 2.99 -0.87
CA ALA A 7 -13.36 2.02 0.09
C ALA A 7 -13.40 0.59 -0.44
N MET A 8 -14.49 0.19 -1.10
CA MET A 8 -14.60 -1.12 -1.75
C MET A 8 -13.57 -1.26 -2.87
N PHE A 9 -13.40 -0.23 -3.70
CA PHE A 9 -12.38 -0.22 -4.73
C PHE A 9 -10.97 -0.35 -4.14
N GLY A 10 -10.66 0.39 -3.08
CA GLY A 10 -9.41 0.28 -2.33
C GLY A 10 -9.13 -1.15 -1.84
N SER A 11 -10.14 -1.81 -1.26
CA SER A 11 -10.04 -3.21 -0.81
C SER A 11 -9.71 -4.18 -1.97
N THR A 12 -10.28 -3.96 -3.16
CA THR A 12 -9.94 -4.80 -4.32
C THR A 12 -8.52 -4.58 -4.81
N LEU A 13 -8.00 -3.34 -4.76
CA LEU A 13 -6.62 -3.04 -5.13
C LEU A 13 -5.61 -3.62 -4.13
N THR A 14 -5.91 -3.61 -2.83
CA THR A 14 -5.04 -4.24 -1.83
C THR A 14 -4.99 -5.75 -2.03
N LEU A 15 -6.14 -6.40 -2.28
CA LEU A 15 -6.18 -7.82 -2.61
C LEU A 15 -5.33 -8.13 -3.85
N ALA A 16 -5.48 -7.36 -4.93
CA ALA A 16 -4.68 -7.51 -6.13
C ALA A 16 -3.16 -7.38 -5.84
N SER A 17 -2.77 -6.39 -5.01
CA SER A 17 -1.37 -6.22 -4.61
C SER A 17 -0.83 -7.44 -3.84
N PHE A 18 -1.60 -7.98 -2.90
CA PHE A 18 -1.19 -9.16 -2.13
C PHE A 18 -1.11 -10.43 -2.98
N VAL A 19 -2.01 -10.61 -3.95
CA VAL A 19 -1.94 -11.73 -4.89
C VAL A 19 -0.63 -11.69 -5.69
N LYS A 20 -0.24 -10.51 -6.20
CA LYS A 20 1.05 -10.35 -6.90
C LYS A 20 2.22 -10.65 -5.97
N LEU A 21 2.18 -10.16 -4.72
CA LEU A 21 3.24 -10.40 -3.74
C LEU A 21 3.40 -11.91 -3.50
N ILE A 22 2.32 -12.61 -3.15
CA ILE A 22 2.35 -14.06 -2.88
C ILE A 22 2.84 -14.84 -4.09
N TYR A 23 2.38 -14.48 -5.29
CA TYR A 23 2.85 -15.09 -6.53
C TYR A 23 4.36 -14.90 -6.70
N ALA A 24 4.82 -13.66 -6.60
CA ALA A 24 6.22 -13.28 -6.79
C ALA A 24 7.17 -13.92 -5.76
N THR A 25 6.73 -14.09 -4.50
CA THR A 25 7.60 -14.55 -3.42
C THR A 25 7.58 -16.06 -3.20
N PHE A 26 6.42 -16.72 -3.40
CA PHE A 26 6.23 -18.12 -3.02
C PHE A 26 5.89 -19.06 -4.17
N LEU A 27 5.27 -18.56 -5.25
CA LEU A 27 4.77 -19.41 -6.35
C LEU A 27 5.64 -19.34 -7.60
N THR A 28 6.58 -18.39 -7.68
CA THR A 28 7.53 -18.32 -8.78
C THR A 28 8.56 -19.44 -8.68
N VAL A 29 9.01 -19.94 -9.83
CA VAL A 29 10.10 -20.92 -9.88
C VAL A 29 11.40 -20.19 -9.58
N PRO A 30 12.20 -20.63 -8.60
CA PRO A 30 13.49 -20.02 -8.33
C PRO A 30 14.46 -20.34 -9.48
N GLU A 31 15.20 -19.34 -9.95
CA GLU A 31 16.24 -19.54 -10.97
C GLU A 31 17.36 -20.48 -10.50
N LYS A 32 17.64 -20.51 -9.18
CA LYS A 32 18.66 -21.35 -8.57
C LYS A 32 18.17 -21.95 -7.25
N PRO A 33 18.34 -23.26 -7.02
CA PRO A 33 18.04 -23.87 -5.74
C PRO A 33 19.09 -23.43 -4.72
N HIS A 34 18.73 -22.50 -3.84
CA HIS A 34 19.55 -22.12 -2.70
C HIS A 34 19.20 -22.99 -1.50
N SER A 35 20.20 -23.57 -0.84
CA SER A 35 20.01 -24.25 0.44
C SER A 35 19.85 -23.20 1.55
N VAL A 36 18.63 -22.65 1.67
CA VAL A 36 18.32 -21.63 2.67
C VAL A 36 17.87 -22.30 3.96
N LYS A 37 18.34 -21.79 5.10
CA LYS A 37 17.88 -22.24 6.41
C LYS A 37 16.54 -21.57 6.73
N GLU A 38 15.62 -22.36 7.29
CA GLU A 38 14.34 -21.85 7.79
C GLU A 38 14.51 -20.79 8.88
N VAL A 39 13.48 -19.97 9.02
CA VAL A 39 13.44 -18.83 9.95
C VAL A 39 13.66 -19.29 11.40
N SER A 40 14.45 -18.52 12.16
CA SER A 40 14.73 -18.82 13.57
C SER A 40 13.49 -18.63 14.46
N ALA A 41 13.43 -19.37 15.57
CA ALA A 41 12.30 -19.31 16.50
C ALA A 41 12.02 -17.88 17.03
N SER A 42 13.06 -17.06 17.22
CA SER A 42 12.93 -15.67 17.68
C SER A 42 12.15 -14.78 16.72
N MET A 43 12.14 -15.09 15.42
CA MET A 43 11.40 -14.33 14.42
C MET A 43 10.01 -14.94 14.15
N TRP A 44 9.89 -16.27 14.29
CA TRP A 44 8.61 -16.97 14.13
C TRP A 44 7.61 -16.63 15.24
N ILE A 45 8.06 -16.51 16.50
CA ILE A 45 7.19 -16.24 17.65
C ILE A 45 6.39 -14.93 17.47
N PRO A 46 7.00 -13.76 17.17
CA PRO A 46 6.25 -12.53 16.90
C PRO A 46 5.23 -12.66 15.77
N MET A 47 5.58 -13.36 14.68
CA MET A 47 4.68 -13.53 13.54
C MET A 47 3.43 -14.33 13.91
N VAL A 48 3.59 -15.42 14.67
CA VAL A 48 2.47 -16.23 15.15
C VAL A 48 1.59 -15.48 16.13
N ILE A 49 2.19 -14.70 17.03
CA ILE A 49 1.44 -13.85 17.97
C ILE A 49 0.58 -12.85 17.19
N MET A 50 1.17 -12.16 16.19
CA MET A 50 0.43 -11.20 15.37
C MET A 50 -0.69 -11.87 14.57
N ALA A 51 -0.43 -13.03 13.95
CA ALA A 51 -1.45 -13.79 13.23
C ALA A 51 -2.60 -14.22 14.16
N GLY A 52 -2.26 -14.70 15.36
CA GLY A 52 -3.25 -15.06 16.39
C GLY A 52 -4.11 -13.88 16.81
N LEU A 53 -3.50 -12.71 17.05
CA LEU A 53 -4.22 -11.47 17.36
C LEU A 53 -5.17 -11.06 16.23
N CYS A 54 -4.75 -11.15 14.96
CA CYS A 54 -5.60 -10.87 13.82
C CYS A 54 -6.85 -11.76 13.78
N ILE A 55 -6.69 -13.06 14.05
CA ILE A 55 -7.81 -14.02 14.08
C ILE A 55 -8.74 -13.71 15.27
N ILE A 56 -8.20 -13.50 16.48
CA ILE A 56 -8.98 -13.22 17.68
C ILE A 56 -9.78 -11.92 17.51
N PHE A 57 -9.16 -10.86 16.99
CA PHE A 57 -9.83 -9.58 16.78
C PHE A 57 -10.87 -9.66 15.65
N GLY A 58 -10.62 -10.47 14.61
CA GLY A 58 -11.58 -10.68 13.53
C GLY A 58 -12.82 -11.46 13.97
N VAL A 59 -12.63 -12.64 14.57
CA VAL A 59 -13.73 -13.51 15.02
C VAL A 59 -14.47 -12.90 16.20
N GLY A 60 -13.74 -12.31 17.14
CA GLY A 60 -14.25 -11.66 18.34
C GLY A 60 -14.61 -10.18 18.17
N ALA A 61 -14.85 -9.70 16.95
CA ALA A 61 -14.93 -8.26 16.65
C ALA A 61 -15.87 -7.46 17.57
N TRP A 62 -17.09 -7.96 17.82
CA TRP A 62 -18.06 -7.30 18.71
C TRP A 62 -17.67 -7.38 20.19
N GLY A 63 -17.08 -8.50 20.62
CA GLY A 63 -16.78 -8.76 22.02
C GLY A 63 -15.50 -8.07 22.51
N ILE A 64 -14.52 -7.90 21.62
CA ILE A 64 -13.18 -7.42 21.98
C ILE A 64 -12.91 -6.01 21.40
N PRO A 65 -12.57 -5.83 20.10
CA PRO A 65 -12.12 -4.54 19.60
C PRO A 65 -13.21 -3.47 19.70
N LEU A 66 -14.47 -3.78 19.35
CA LEU A 66 -15.55 -2.78 19.43
C LEU A 66 -15.88 -2.41 20.88
N LYS A 67 -16.04 -3.40 21.76
CA LYS A 67 -16.46 -3.18 23.15
C LYS A 67 -15.41 -2.42 23.97
N PHE A 68 -14.13 -2.80 23.87
CA PHE A 68 -13.10 -2.25 24.74
C PHE A 68 -12.36 -1.05 24.16
N PHE A 69 -12.23 -0.92 22.84
CA PHE A 69 -11.43 0.14 22.22
C PHE A 69 -12.26 1.22 21.53
N VAL A 70 -13.28 0.84 20.75
CA VAL A 70 -13.99 1.80 19.87
C VAL A 70 -15.17 2.47 20.56
N LEU A 71 -16.10 1.67 21.11
CA LEU A 71 -17.34 2.18 21.70
C LEU A 71 -17.15 3.10 22.92
N PRO A 72 -16.14 2.91 23.78
CA PRO A 72 -15.88 3.87 24.87
C PRO A 72 -15.45 5.26 24.38
N VAL A 73 -14.86 5.35 23.18
CA VAL A 73 -14.30 6.59 22.62
C VAL A 73 -15.32 7.32 21.74
N VAL A 74 -16.25 6.60 21.12
CA VAL A 74 -17.21 7.18 20.17
C VAL A 74 -18.65 6.91 20.63
N PRO A 75 -19.26 7.81 21.42
CA PRO A 75 -20.65 7.67 21.84
C PRO A 75 -21.62 7.96 20.68
N GLY A 76 -22.79 7.30 20.68
CA GLY A 76 -23.93 7.65 19.81
C GLY A 76 -23.91 7.07 18.40
N VAL A 77 -23.13 6.01 18.14
CA VAL A 77 -23.10 5.33 16.83
C VAL A 77 -24.28 4.38 16.63
N SER A 78 -25.04 4.59 15.57
CA SER A 78 -26.07 3.65 15.10
C SER A 78 -25.47 2.70 14.06
N PHE A 79 -25.49 1.40 14.32
CA PHE A 79 -25.04 0.41 13.36
C PHE A 79 -26.19 0.03 12.41
N SER A 80 -26.01 0.33 11.12
CA SER A 80 -26.88 -0.15 10.06
C SER A 80 -26.18 -1.31 9.35
N GLY A 81 -26.64 -2.53 9.62
CA GLY A 81 -26.08 -3.75 9.02
C GLY A 81 -26.04 -4.92 9.99
N TYR A 82 -26.26 -6.13 9.47
CA TYR A 82 -26.18 -7.37 10.24
C TYR A 82 -24.85 -8.07 9.94
N TRP A 83 -23.90 -7.96 10.86
CA TRP A 83 -22.61 -8.64 10.76
C TRP A 83 -22.38 -9.52 11.98
N GLN A 84 -22.34 -10.83 11.78
CA GLN A 84 -22.07 -11.82 12.83
C GLN A 84 -20.78 -12.60 12.51
N PRO A 85 -19.60 -12.10 12.93
CA PRO A 85 -18.31 -12.70 12.59
C PRO A 85 -18.19 -14.16 13.07
N GLY A 86 -18.77 -14.51 14.22
CA GLY A 86 -18.76 -15.88 14.74
C GLY A 86 -19.46 -16.87 13.82
N LEU A 87 -20.68 -16.53 13.36
CA LEU A 87 -21.42 -17.38 12.42
C LEU A 87 -20.72 -17.47 11.07
N ALA A 88 -20.21 -16.36 10.54
CA ALA A 88 -19.47 -16.33 9.28
C ALA A 88 -18.23 -17.25 9.32
N THR A 89 -17.48 -17.20 10.42
CA THR A 89 -16.28 -18.04 10.61
C THR A 89 -16.65 -19.52 10.69
N LEU A 90 -17.73 -19.86 11.40
CA LEU A 90 -18.22 -21.24 11.48
C LEU A 90 -18.60 -21.79 10.09
N LEU A 91 -19.35 -21.02 9.31
CA LEU A 91 -19.75 -21.41 7.96
C LEU A 91 -18.53 -21.58 7.04
N MET A 92 -17.52 -20.71 7.17
CA MET A 92 -16.27 -20.81 6.43
C MET A 92 -15.50 -22.09 6.77
N ILE A 93 -15.42 -22.44 8.06
CA ILE A 93 -14.78 -23.69 8.51
C ILE A 93 -15.52 -24.90 7.95
N ILE A 94 -16.86 -24.91 8.00
CA ILE A 94 -17.66 -26.01 7.42
C ILE A 94 -17.39 -26.14 5.92
N ALA A 95 -17.33 -25.03 5.19
CA ALA A 95 -17.04 -25.03 3.76
C ALA A 95 -15.64 -25.59 3.46
N PHE A 96 -14.62 -25.21 4.24
CA PHE A 96 -13.27 -25.77 4.07
C PHE A 96 -13.20 -27.26 4.40
N ILE A 97 -13.87 -27.72 5.46
CA ILE A 97 -13.94 -29.14 5.81
C ILE A 97 -14.63 -29.92 4.69
N ALA A 98 -15.79 -29.44 4.22
CA ALA A 98 -16.52 -30.08 3.12
C ALA A 98 -15.69 -30.13 1.83
N GLY A 99 -15.04 -29.02 1.46
CA GLY A 99 -14.13 -28.96 0.32
C GLY A 99 -12.94 -29.91 0.46
N GLY A 100 -12.36 -30.02 1.66
CA GLY A 100 -11.30 -30.98 1.97
C GLY A 100 -11.75 -32.44 1.85
N ILE A 101 -12.95 -32.77 2.33
CA ILE A 101 -13.53 -34.12 2.18
C ILE A 101 -13.74 -34.45 0.70
N ILE A 102 -14.31 -33.52 -0.08
CA ILE A 102 -14.50 -33.70 -1.53
C ILE A 102 -13.15 -33.88 -2.23
N PHE A 103 -12.14 -33.08 -1.87
CA PHE A 103 -10.80 -33.17 -2.44
C PHE A 103 -10.17 -34.55 -2.17
N ILE A 104 -10.24 -35.04 -0.94
CA ILE A 104 -9.70 -36.37 -0.56
C ILE A 104 -10.49 -37.48 -1.26
N ALA A 105 -11.82 -37.40 -1.27
CA ALA A 105 -12.67 -38.38 -1.96
C ALA A 105 -12.43 -38.40 -3.48
N GLY A 106 -12.07 -37.26 -4.08
CA GLY A 106 -11.72 -37.13 -5.49
C GLY A 106 -10.31 -37.60 -5.85
N GLN A 107 -9.41 -37.77 -4.88
CA GLN A 107 -8.02 -38.24 -5.10
C GLN A 107 -7.91 -39.76 -5.38
N LEU A 108 -8.86 -40.34 -6.12
CA LEU A 108 -8.87 -41.75 -6.49
C LEU A 108 -7.70 -42.15 -7.42
N LYS A 109 -6.97 -41.18 -8.00
CA LYS A 109 -5.73 -41.40 -8.75
C LYS A 109 -4.68 -40.40 -8.26
N LYS A 110 -3.47 -40.88 -7.94
CA LYS A 110 -2.33 -40.03 -7.59
C LYS A 110 -2.17 -38.98 -8.69
N ALA A 111 -2.28 -37.70 -8.33
CA ALA A 111 -1.97 -36.62 -9.25
C ALA A 111 -0.51 -36.78 -9.69
N ALA A 112 -0.30 -36.99 -10.99
CA ALA A 112 1.05 -37.09 -11.53
C ALA A 112 1.73 -35.72 -11.38
N VAL A 113 2.96 -35.74 -10.86
CA VAL A 113 3.81 -34.54 -10.88
C VAL A 113 4.31 -34.41 -12.32
N CYS A 114 3.58 -33.64 -13.12
CA CYS A 114 3.95 -33.31 -14.48
C CYS A 114 4.68 -31.97 -14.52
N THR A 115 5.58 -31.81 -15.49
CA THR A 115 6.11 -30.50 -15.83
C THR A 115 4.97 -29.55 -16.24
N PRO A 116 5.10 -28.23 -15.99
CA PRO A 116 4.12 -27.27 -16.46
C PRO A 116 3.90 -27.41 -17.97
N PHE A 117 2.63 -27.45 -18.40
CA PHE A 117 2.29 -27.58 -19.81
C PHE A 117 2.51 -26.26 -20.54
N VAL A 118 3.47 -26.21 -21.46
CA VAL A 118 3.75 -25.04 -22.31
C VAL A 118 3.59 -25.43 -23.78
N GLY A 119 2.35 -25.61 -24.23
CA GLY A 119 2.07 -25.83 -25.66
C GLY A 119 2.74 -27.08 -26.28
N GLY A 120 3.29 -27.99 -25.49
CA GLY A 120 4.05 -29.16 -25.95
C GLY A 120 5.58 -29.02 -25.89
N GLU A 121 6.10 -27.88 -25.47
CA GLU A 121 7.53 -27.66 -25.24
C GLU A 121 7.93 -28.04 -23.81
N GLU A 122 9.22 -28.34 -23.62
CA GLU A 122 9.79 -28.55 -22.29
C GLU A 122 9.83 -27.22 -21.53
N PHE A 123 9.43 -27.23 -20.27
CA PHE A 123 9.37 -26.02 -19.46
C PHE A 123 10.78 -25.51 -19.13
N GLU A 124 11.09 -24.29 -19.57
CA GLU A 124 12.24 -23.52 -19.13
C GLU A 124 11.76 -22.46 -18.13
N PRO A 125 12.53 -22.17 -17.05
CA PRO A 125 12.16 -21.20 -16.04
C PRO A 125 11.80 -19.81 -16.59
N GLU A 126 12.42 -19.39 -17.69
CA GLU A 126 12.19 -18.12 -18.38
C GLU A 126 10.79 -18.03 -19.02
N MET A 127 10.14 -19.17 -19.28
CA MET A 127 8.77 -19.23 -19.82
C MET A 127 7.70 -19.02 -18.73
N GLY A 128 8.08 -18.99 -17.46
CA GLY A 128 7.21 -18.62 -16.35
C GLY A 128 6.75 -17.15 -16.45
N VAL A 129 5.63 -16.82 -15.81
CA VAL A 129 5.17 -15.42 -15.77
C VAL A 129 6.11 -14.61 -14.88
N SER A 130 6.84 -13.65 -15.44
CA SER A 130 7.70 -12.76 -14.65
C SER A 130 6.86 -12.00 -13.59
N PRO A 131 7.34 -11.96 -12.33
CA PRO A 131 6.75 -11.12 -11.30
C PRO A 131 6.72 -9.62 -11.66
N GLU A 132 7.70 -9.10 -12.40
CA GLU A 132 7.66 -7.70 -12.84
C GLU A 132 6.49 -7.47 -13.81
N GLY A 133 6.32 -8.43 -14.73
CA GLY A 133 5.33 -8.43 -15.81
C GLY A 133 3.86 -8.54 -15.38
N PHE A 134 3.58 -9.00 -14.15
CA PHE A 134 2.25 -9.42 -13.69
C PHE A 134 1.12 -8.41 -13.96
N TYR A 135 1.41 -7.10 -13.86
CA TYR A 135 0.43 -6.03 -14.10
C TYR A 135 0.73 -5.15 -15.31
N HIS A 136 1.63 -5.55 -16.21
CA HIS A 136 1.94 -4.78 -17.41
C HIS A 136 0.71 -4.55 -18.29
N THR A 137 -0.15 -5.55 -18.45
CA THR A 137 -1.39 -5.42 -19.22
C THR A 137 -2.30 -4.33 -18.64
N ILE A 138 -2.46 -4.29 -17.32
CA ILE A 138 -3.27 -3.26 -16.64
C ILE A 138 -2.62 -1.88 -16.76
N LYS A 139 -1.30 -1.78 -16.54
CA LYS A 139 -0.53 -0.53 -16.71
C LYS A 139 -0.69 0.05 -18.11
N ASN A 140 -0.79 -0.80 -19.13
CA ASN A 140 -0.84 -0.41 -20.54
C ASN A 140 -2.23 -0.03 -21.07
N ILE A 141 -3.29 -0.12 -20.26
CA ILE A 141 -4.63 0.34 -20.64
C ILE A 141 -4.59 1.86 -20.88
N LYS A 142 -5.25 2.36 -21.93
CA LYS A 142 -5.17 3.76 -22.40
C LYS A 142 -5.17 4.82 -21.28
N ILE A 143 -6.14 4.74 -20.37
CA ILE A 143 -6.32 5.71 -19.26
C ILE A 143 -5.18 5.57 -18.25
N LEU A 144 -4.91 4.34 -17.78
CA LEU A 144 -3.87 4.09 -16.78
C LEU A 144 -2.48 4.41 -17.32
N LYS A 145 -2.19 4.06 -18.58
CA LYS A 145 -0.93 4.38 -19.25
C LYS A 145 -0.67 5.88 -19.25
N ALA A 146 -1.68 6.70 -19.52
CA ALA A 146 -1.55 8.16 -19.46
C ALA A 146 -1.25 8.64 -18.03
N ILE A 147 -1.94 8.10 -17.02
CA ILE A 147 -1.70 8.43 -15.60
C ILE A 147 -0.28 8.03 -15.18
N TYR A 148 0.13 6.80 -15.47
CA TYR A 148 1.47 6.30 -15.17
C TYR A 148 2.56 7.12 -15.88
N HIS A 149 2.34 7.54 -17.12
CA HIS A 149 3.28 8.40 -17.83
C HIS A 149 3.45 9.78 -17.16
N GLN A 150 2.37 10.35 -16.60
CA GLN A 150 2.47 11.58 -15.81
C GLN A 150 3.14 11.36 -14.44
N ALA A 151 2.90 10.20 -13.83
CA ALA A 151 3.59 9.80 -12.61
C ALA A 151 5.10 9.63 -12.82
N GLU A 152 5.52 9.00 -13.93
CA GLU A 152 6.93 8.86 -14.35
C GLU A 152 7.59 10.24 -14.57
N LYS A 153 6.83 11.24 -15.00
CA LYS A 153 7.26 12.65 -15.09
C LYS A 153 7.24 13.41 -13.76
N LYS A 154 7.07 12.71 -12.62
CA LYS A 154 7.02 13.28 -11.27
C LYS A 154 5.95 14.36 -11.06
N ARG A 155 4.88 14.34 -11.87
CA ARG A 155 3.80 15.34 -11.78
C ARG A 155 2.88 15.16 -10.57
N PHE A 156 2.96 14.02 -9.89
CA PHE A 156 2.22 13.73 -8.66
C PHE A 156 3.15 13.65 -7.43
N ASP A 157 4.45 13.88 -7.61
CA ASP A 157 5.41 13.90 -6.52
C ASP A 157 5.38 15.29 -5.87
N VAL A 158 4.60 15.40 -4.79
CA VAL A 158 4.41 16.65 -4.02
C VAL A 158 5.76 17.21 -3.57
N TYR A 159 6.70 16.34 -3.17
CA TYR A 159 8.01 16.76 -2.72
C TYR A 159 8.83 17.35 -3.88
N TYR A 160 8.83 16.70 -5.04
CA TYR A 160 9.52 17.21 -6.22
C TYR A 160 8.95 18.56 -6.68
N ILE A 161 7.62 18.70 -6.69
CA ILE A 161 6.93 19.94 -7.07
C ILE A 161 7.25 21.06 -6.08
N ALA A 162 7.10 20.80 -4.78
CA ALA A 162 7.39 21.78 -3.73
C ALA A 162 8.85 22.21 -3.76
N LYS A 163 9.79 21.27 -3.88
CA LYS A 163 11.23 21.57 -4.03
C LYS A 163 11.48 22.50 -5.21
N ASN A 164 10.90 22.21 -6.36
CA ASN A 164 11.11 23.02 -7.57
C ASN A 164 10.53 24.44 -7.42
N ILE A 165 9.41 24.60 -6.71
CA ILE A 165 8.83 25.92 -6.39
C ILE A 165 9.76 26.68 -5.46
N VAL A 166 10.20 26.06 -4.36
CA VAL A 166 11.09 26.70 -3.37
C VAL A 166 12.40 27.13 -4.02
N VAL A 167 13.01 26.28 -4.85
CA VAL A 167 14.24 26.62 -5.57
C VAL A 167 14.02 27.80 -6.50
N LYS A 168 12.95 27.81 -7.31
CA LYS A 168 12.66 28.95 -8.20
C LYS A 168 12.44 30.27 -7.46
N VAL A 169 11.75 30.23 -6.32
CA VAL A 169 11.55 31.41 -5.46
C VAL A 169 12.89 31.86 -4.86
N SER A 170 13.71 30.91 -4.41
CA SER A 170 15.04 31.19 -3.88
C SER A 170 15.94 31.81 -4.94
N ASP A 171 15.93 31.29 -6.16
CA ASP A 171 16.69 31.81 -7.30
C ASP A 171 16.25 33.23 -7.66
N ALA A 172 14.94 33.48 -7.75
CA ALA A 172 14.38 34.81 -8.01
C ALA A 172 14.80 35.83 -6.94
N LEU A 173 14.71 35.45 -5.66
CA LEU A 173 15.17 36.30 -4.55
C LEU A 173 16.69 36.50 -4.59
N SER A 174 17.46 35.46 -4.93
CA SER A 174 18.91 35.54 -5.03
C SER A 174 19.39 36.48 -6.12
N GLY A 175 18.62 36.63 -7.21
CA GLY A 175 18.93 37.54 -8.31
C GLY A 175 18.96 39.02 -7.91
N THR A 176 18.35 39.38 -6.76
CA THR A 176 18.43 40.74 -6.22
C THR A 176 19.79 41.09 -5.60
N ARG A 177 20.66 40.09 -5.37
CA ARG A 177 22.02 40.27 -4.84
C ARG A 177 22.99 40.48 -5.99
N THR A 178 23.11 41.73 -6.45
CA THR A 178 23.92 42.13 -7.61
C THR A 178 25.40 42.39 -7.28
N GLY A 179 25.82 42.27 -6.01
CA GLY A 179 27.20 42.53 -5.57
C GLY A 179 27.57 44.02 -5.47
N ILE A 180 26.63 44.94 -5.75
CA ILE A 180 26.84 46.39 -5.71
C ILE A 180 26.45 46.93 -4.32
N LEU A 181 27.39 47.56 -3.62
CA LEU A 181 27.20 48.06 -2.26
C LEU A 181 25.99 49.01 -2.12
N SER A 182 25.77 49.88 -3.10
CA SER A 182 24.63 50.83 -3.12
C SER A 182 23.27 50.13 -3.06
N THR A 183 23.13 48.98 -3.75
CA THR A 183 21.89 48.20 -3.74
C THR A 183 21.62 47.62 -2.35
N TYR A 184 22.63 47.13 -1.64
CA TYR A 184 22.48 46.64 -0.27
C TYR A 184 22.12 47.77 0.71
N LEU A 185 22.70 48.95 0.56
CA LEU A 185 22.39 50.10 1.41
C LEU A 185 20.91 50.51 1.27
N LEU A 186 20.38 50.50 0.04
CA LEU A 186 18.96 50.74 -0.22
C LEU A 186 18.05 49.69 0.45
N TRP A 187 18.39 48.40 0.34
CA TRP A 187 17.64 47.33 1.01
C TRP A 187 17.68 47.44 2.54
N ILE A 188 18.82 47.83 3.12
CA ILE A 188 18.95 48.05 4.56
C ILE A 188 18.08 49.22 5.02
N LEU A 189 18.13 50.35 4.32
CA LEU A 189 17.31 51.52 4.65
C LEU A 189 15.81 51.25 4.48
N ALA A 190 15.41 50.55 3.43
CA ALA A 190 14.03 50.12 3.22
C ALA A 190 13.56 49.13 4.31
N GLY A 191 14.41 48.17 4.68
CA GLY A 191 14.15 47.24 5.77
C GLY A 191 13.99 47.95 7.12
N LEU A 192 14.85 48.94 7.40
CA LEU A 192 14.76 49.78 8.60
C LEU A 192 13.44 50.57 8.63
N ALA A 193 13.05 51.20 7.52
CA ALA A 193 11.80 51.95 7.43
C ALA A 193 10.57 51.06 7.65
N ILE A 194 10.53 49.86 7.05
CA ILE A 194 9.45 48.89 7.25
C ILE A 194 9.38 48.43 8.71
N LEU A 195 10.53 48.17 9.33
CA LEU A 195 10.59 47.71 10.72
C LEU A 195 10.09 48.79 11.68
N LEU A 196 10.44 50.06 11.45
CA LEU A 196 9.93 51.19 12.22
C LEU A 196 8.41 51.34 12.07
N LEU A 197 7.88 51.26 10.83
CA LEU A 197 6.43 51.31 10.59
C LEU A 197 5.68 50.15 11.26
N LEU A 198 6.26 48.95 11.30
CA LEU A 198 5.69 47.81 12.00
C LEU A 198 5.67 48.01 13.51
N ILE A 199 6.74 48.57 14.08
CA ILE A 199 6.81 48.88 15.52
C ILE A 199 5.77 49.94 15.89
N ASP A 200 5.63 50.99 15.09
CA ASP A 200 4.63 52.03 15.32
C ASP A 200 3.20 51.48 15.22
N TYR A 201 2.96 50.54 14.29
CA TYR A 201 1.65 49.89 14.12
C TYR A 201 1.32 48.90 15.26
N VAL A 202 2.32 48.20 15.81
CA VAL A 202 2.15 47.23 16.91
C VAL A 202 2.17 47.91 18.29
N GLY A 203 2.71 49.13 18.38
CA GLY A 203 2.76 49.96 19.60
C GLY A 203 1.48 50.74 19.92
N CYS A 204 0.42 50.59 19.13
CA CYS A 204 -0.96 51.02 19.43
C CYS A 204 -1.81 49.82 19.88
#